data_AF-A0A5D2IJS6-F1
#
_entry.id   AF-A0A5D2IJS6-F1
#
_cell.length_a   1.000
_cell.length_b   1.000
_cell.length_c   1.000
_cell.angle_alpha   90.00
_cell.angle_beta   90.00
_cell.angle_gamma   90.00
#
_symmetry.space_group_name_H-M   'P 1'
#
loop_
_entity.id
_entity.type
_entity.pdbx_description
1 polymer ?
#
loop_
_entity_poly.entity_id
_entity_poly.type
_entity_poly.pdbx_seq_one_letter_code
_entity_poly.pdbx_strand_id
1 'polypeptide(L)'
;MKTISRHFYGDSEKTAFSISIVENMKEDYGLFVWPCSIVLAEYVWQHKLRFSGNNVVELGAGTCLPGLVAAKVGSNVTLTDDANRLEVLENMRGVCELNNLKCEVLGLTWGVWDASIFSLHPKIILGADVLYDARGLKLLYDILVPLIYAETKR
;
A
#
# COMPACT_ATOMS: atom_id res chain seq x y z
N MET A 1 10.59 -3.16 19.44
CA MET A 1 9.96 -2.10 20.28
C MET A 1 9.05 -1.39 19.31
N LYS A 2 7.74 -1.31 19.61
CA LYS A 2 6.81 -0.65 18.70
C LYS A 2 6.96 0.86 18.86
N THR A 3 7.12 1.56 17.76
CA THR A 3 7.22 3.03 17.69
C THR A 3 6.15 3.55 16.75
N ILE A 4 5.75 4.81 16.94
CA ILE A 4 4.82 5.49 16.03
C ILE A 4 5.58 6.63 15.35
N SER A 5 5.75 6.55 14.03
CA SER A 5 6.19 7.70 13.24
C SER A 5 4.98 8.45 12.68
N ARG A 6 5.17 9.74 12.41
CA ARG A 6 4.12 10.60 11.86
C ARG A 6 4.66 11.36 10.65
N HIS A 7 3.96 11.23 9.53
CA HIS A 7 4.30 11.82 8.23
C HIS A 7 3.27 12.88 7.90
N PHE A 8 3.72 14.09 7.55
CA PHE A 8 2.85 15.25 7.36
C PHE A 8 2.82 15.66 5.89
N TYR A 9 1.61 15.97 5.39
CA TYR A 9 1.36 16.38 4.01
C TYR A 9 0.47 17.61 4.01
N GLY A 10 0.83 18.66 3.28
CA GLY A 10 0.03 19.88 3.21
C GLY A 10 0.80 21.09 2.68
N ASP A 11 0.14 21.87 1.81
CA ASP A 11 0.67 23.14 1.30
C ASP A 11 0.14 24.35 2.12
N SER A 12 -0.98 24.16 2.83
CA SER A 12 -1.64 25.14 3.71
C SER A 12 -2.50 24.42 4.77
N GLU A 13 -2.89 25.10 5.87
CA GLU A 13 -3.66 24.50 6.97
C GLU A 13 -4.97 23.80 6.54
N LYS A 14 -5.60 24.26 5.45
CA LYS A 14 -6.89 23.71 4.99
C LYS A 14 -6.78 22.36 4.28
N THR A 15 -5.61 22.00 3.78
CA THR A 15 -5.39 20.74 3.05
C THR A 15 -4.39 19.83 3.76
N ALA A 16 -3.97 20.20 4.97
CA ALA A 16 -2.96 19.48 5.71
C ALA A 16 -3.54 18.26 6.42
N PHE A 17 -2.83 17.14 6.36
CA PHE A 17 -3.10 15.96 7.16
C PHE A 17 -1.79 15.28 7.57
N SER A 18 -1.91 14.29 8.45
CA SER A 18 -0.81 13.40 8.76
C SER A 18 -1.24 11.95 8.71
N ILE A 19 -0.28 11.08 8.44
CA ILE A 19 -0.39 9.63 8.58
C ILE A 19 0.49 9.20 9.74
N SER A 20 -0.09 8.51 10.72
CA SER A 20 0.65 7.87 11.81
C SER A 20 0.86 6.39 11.47
N ILE A 21 2.11 5.93 11.53
CA ILE A 21 2.48 4.55 11.18
C ILE A 21 3.02 3.85 12.42
N VAL A 22 2.57 2.63 12.66
CA VAL A 22 3.15 1.75 13.68
C VAL A 22 4.30 0.95 13.05
N GLU A 23 5.49 1.09 13.62
CA GLU A 23 6.72 0.42 13.19
C GLU A 23 7.23 -0.53 14.28
N ASN A 24 7.88 -1.62 13.88
CA ASN A 24 8.53 -2.55 14.79
C ASN A 24 9.95 -2.89 14.32
N MET A 25 10.94 -2.28 14.98
CA MET A 25 12.37 -2.45 14.66
C MET A 25 12.97 -3.81 15.05
N LYS A 26 12.17 -4.75 15.57
CA LYS A 26 12.66 -6.08 16.01
C LYS A 26 12.33 -7.23 15.05
N GLU A 27 11.44 -7.01 14.08
CA GLU A 27 10.94 -8.06 13.18
C GLU A 27 11.66 -8.02 11.83
N ASP A 28 11.85 -9.19 11.22
CA ASP A 28 12.42 -9.34 9.87
C ASP A 28 11.47 -8.73 8.83
N TYR A 29 11.89 -7.64 8.17
CA TYR A 29 11.32 -6.98 6.97
C TYR A 29 9.77 -6.79 6.93
N GLY A 30 9.30 -5.54 6.77
CA GLY A 30 7.88 -5.23 6.47
C GLY A 30 7.15 -4.37 7.52
N LEU A 31 7.71 -4.26 8.73
CA LEU A 31 7.20 -3.37 9.79
C LEU A 31 8.08 -2.13 9.99
N PHE A 32 8.82 -1.74 8.96
CA PHE A 32 9.69 -0.57 8.93
C PHE A 32 9.28 0.32 7.74
N VAL A 33 9.26 1.64 7.93
CA VAL A 33 9.02 2.57 6.84
C VAL A 33 10.30 2.77 6.05
N TRP A 34 10.40 2.13 4.89
CA TRP A 34 11.53 2.29 3.98
C TRP A 34 11.57 3.69 3.36
N PRO A 35 12.76 4.29 3.11
CA PRO A 35 12.87 5.64 2.54
C PRO A 35 12.13 5.82 1.21
N CYS A 36 12.13 4.80 0.34
CA CYS A 36 11.39 4.81 -0.92
C CYS A 36 9.87 4.87 -0.73
N SER A 37 9.35 4.33 0.38
CA SER A 37 7.94 4.43 0.79
C SER A 37 7.57 5.89 1.07
N ILE A 38 8.45 6.63 1.76
CA ILE A 38 8.27 8.06 2.03
C ILE A 38 8.25 8.86 0.72
N VAL A 39 9.21 8.59 -0.18
CA VAL A 39 9.30 9.26 -1.48
C VAL A 39 8.06 8.98 -2.34
N LEU A 40 7.59 7.72 -2.39
CA LEU A 40 6.40 7.37 -3.15
C LEU A 40 5.13 8.00 -2.55
N ALA A 41 5.02 8.05 -1.22
CA ALA A 41 3.91 8.70 -0.55
C ALA A 41 3.87 10.22 -0.83
N GLU A 42 5.03 10.89 -0.85
CA GLU A 42 5.12 12.28 -1.26
C GLU A 42 4.69 12.47 -2.73
N TYR A 43 5.09 11.57 -3.63
CA TYR A 43 4.62 11.59 -5.02
C TYR A 43 3.10 11.47 -5.12
N VAL A 44 2.47 10.57 -4.35
CA VAL A 44 1.01 10.43 -4.30
C VAL A 44 0.36 11.74 -3.85
N TRP A 45 0.88 12.38 -2.80
CA TRP A 45 0.38 13.66 -2.31
C TRP A 45 0.50 14.79 -3.36
N GLN A 46 1.67 14.95 -3.98
CA GLN A 46 1.91 15.98 -4.99
C GLN A 46 1.01 15.79 -6.23
N HIS A 47 0.69 14.53 -6.56
CA HIS A 47 -0.20 14.17 -7.66
C HIS A 47 -1.61 13.78 -7.22
N LYS A 48 -2.09 14.24 -6.06
CA LYS A 48 -3.38 13.89 -5.44
C LYS A 48 -4.58 13.79 -6.40
N LEU A 49 -4.71 14.71 -7.35
CA LEU A 49 -5.80 14.70 -8.34
C LEU A 49 -5.79 13.48 -9.28
N ARG A 50 -4.61 12.90 -9.55
CA ARG A 50 -4.46 11.66 -10.34
C ARG A 50 -5.01 10.44 -9.59
N PHE A 51 -4.95 10.46 -8.27
CA PHE A 51 -5.32 9.34 -7.42
C PHE A 51 -6.79 9.40 -7.01
N SER A 52 -7.29 10.58 -6.68
CA SER A 52 -8.67 10.81 -6.22
C SER A 52 -9.72 10.12 -7.09
N GLY A 53 -10.63 9.39 -6.46
CA GLY A 53 -11.73 8.67 -7.10
C GLY A 53 -11.34 7.39 -7.86
N ASN A 54 -10.07 6.98 -7.85
CA ASN A 54 -9.62 5.76 -8.52
C ASN A 54 -9.42 4.59 -7.55
N ASN A 55 -9.53 3.38 -8.08
CA ASN A 55 -9.14 2.15 -7.37
C ASN A 55 -7.62 2.02 -7.41
N VAL A 56 -7.00 1.91 -6.24
CA VAL A 56 -5.55 1.78 -6.06
C VAL A 56 -5.27 0.47 -5.33
N VAL A 57 -4.36 -0.33 -5.87
CA VAL A 57 -3.83 -1.52 -5.20
C VAL A 57 -2.37 -1.27 -4.85
N GLU A 58 -2.00 -1.43 -3.58
CA GLU A 58 -0.60 -1.40 -3.17
C GLU A 58 -0.08 -2.84 -2.97
N LEU A 59 0.97 -3.21 -3.69
CA LEU A 59 1.65 -4.50 -3.62
C LEU A 59 2.81 -4.43 -2.64
N GLY A 60 2.92 -5.41 -1.74
CA GLY A 60 4.00 -5.45 -0.75
C GLY A 60 3.98 -4.21 0.16
N ALA A 61 2.80 -3.86 0.66
CA ALA A 61 2.54 -2.60 1.31
C ALA A 61 3.32 -2.43 2.62
N GLY A 62 3.63 -3.52 3.34
CA GLY A 62 4.31 -3.50 4.63
C GLY A 62 3.61 -2.58 5.64
N THR A 63 4.12 -1.36 5.81
CA THR A 63 3.55 -0.34 6.68
C THR A 63 2.46 0.54 6.05
N CYS A 64 2.23 0.42 4.73
CA CYS A 64 1.14 1.03 3.96
C CYS A 64 1.20 2.55 3.73
N LEU A 65 2.34 3.21 3.96
CA LEU A 65 2.38 4.68 3.92
C LEU A 65 1.86 5.27 2.57
N PRO A 66 2.28 4.81 1.39
CA PRO A 66 1.78 5.33 0.10
C PRO A 66 0.29 5.08 -0.11
N GLY A 67 -0.20 3.87 0.18
CA GLY A 67 -1.62 3.55 0.07
C GLY A 67 -2.49 4.35 1.03
N LEU A 68 -2.04 4.62 2.26
CA LEU A 68 -2.78 5.45 3.21
C LEU A 68 -2.83 6.91 2.77
N VAL A 69 -1.77 7.44 2.16
CA VAL A 69 -1.81 8.76 1.52
C VAL A 69 -2.78 8.76 0.34
N ALA A 70 -2.78 7.71 -0.49
CA ALA A 70 -3.74 7.55 -1.60
C ALA A 70 -5.19 7.56 -1.08
N ALA A 71 -5.45 6.92 0.05
CA ALA A 71 -6.77 6.91 0.70
C ALA A 71 -7.15 8.29 1.22
N LYS A 72 -6.23 9.03 1.87
CA LYS A 72 -6.50 10.42 2.33
C LYS A 72 -6.81 11.38 1.20
N VAL A 73 -6.27 11.17 0.00
CA VAL A 73 -6.58 12.00 -1.18
C VAL A 73 -7.81 11.51 -1.96
N GLY A 74 -8.54 10.53 -1.42
CA GLY A 74 -9.86 10.11 -1.91
C GLY A 74 -9.84 8.90 -2.86
N SER A 75 -8.78 8.09 -2.85
CA SER A 75 -8.76 6.82 -3.60
C SER A 75 -9.51 5.73 -2.84
N ASN A 76 -10.04 4.74 -3.58
CA ASN A 76 -10.48 3.48 -3.00
C ASN A 76 -9.29 2.50 -2.98
N VAL A 77 -8.80 2.16 -1.79
CA VAL A 77 -7.49 1.50 -1.64
C VAL A 77 -7.64 0.09 -1.11
N THR A 78 -7.00 -0.85 -1.81
CA THR A 78 -6.72 -2.20 -1.33
C THR A 78 -5.22 -2.34 -1.07
N LEU A 79 -4.86 -2.59 0.17
CA LEU A 79 -3.49 -2.78 0.64
C LEU A 79 -3.20 -4.29 0.67
N THR A 80 -2.09 -4.69 0.05
CA THR A 80 -1.75 -6.12 -0.07
C THR A 80 -0.33 -6.42 0.38
N ASP A 81 -0.16 -7.56 1.04
CA ASP A 81 1.13 -8.13 1.42
C ASP A 81 1.02 -9.66 1.45
N ASP A 82 2.11 -10.39 1.69
CA ASP A 82 2.12 -11.85 1.69
C ASP A 82 1.07 -12.41 2.67
N ALA A 83 0.19 -13.29 2.17
CA ALA A 83 -0.88 -13.90 2.96
C ALA A 83 -0.36 -14.69 4.18
N ASN A 84 0.90 -15.12 4.17
CA ASN A 84 1.52 -15.84 5.27
C ASN A 84 2.10 -14.93 6.36
N ARG A 85 2.20 -13.62 6.13
CA ARG A 85 2.74 -12.63 7.08
C ARG A 85 1.60 -11.99 7.89
N LEU A 86 0.94 -12.80 8.73
CA LEU A 86 -0.26 -12.39 9.47
C LEU A 86 -0.01 -11.15 10.35
N GLU A 87 1.17 -11.06 10.97
CA GLU A 87 1.59 -9.92 11.78
C GLU A 87 1.68 -8.62 10.99
N VAL A 88 2.05 -8.69 9.71
CA VAL A 88 2.04 -7.54 8.80
C VAL A 88 0.60 -7.17 8.50
N LEU A 89 -0.24 -8.11 8.06
CA LEU A 89 -1.65 -7.85 7.74
C LEU A 89 -2.43 -7.28 8.95
N GLU A 90 -2.18 -7.77 10.17
CA GLU A 90 -2.75 -7.22 11.40
C GLU A 90 -2.26 -5.79 11.67
N ASN A 91 -0.97 -5.51 11.48
CA ASN A 91 -0.44 -4.16 11.61
C ASN A 91 -1.07 -3.20 10.59
N MET A 92 -1.24 -3.62 9.34
CA MET A 92 -1.87 -2.83 8.29
C MET A 92 -3.30 -2.43 8.68
N ARG A 93 -4.09 -3.37 9.20
CA ARG A 93 -5.46 -3.08 9.70
C ARG A 93 -5.43 -2.09 10.86
N GLY A 94 -4.56 -2.32 11.85
CA GLY A 94 -4.40 -1.41 12.98
C GLY A 94 -3.97 0.00 12.58
N VAL A 95 -3.10 0.13 11.57
CA VAL A 95 -2.68 1.43 11.03
C VAL A 95 -3.81 2.11 10.24
N CYS A 96 -4.64 1.36 9.51
CA CYS A 96 -5.85 1.92 8.87
C CYS A 96 -6.79 2.52 9.91
N GLU A 97 -7.07 1.77 10.98
CA GLU A 97 -7.90 2.22 12.10
C GLU A 97 -7.31 3.45 12.79
N LEU A 98 -5.99 3.43 13.09
CA LEU A 98 -5.27 4.54 13.71
C LEU A 98 -5.41 5.85 12.92
N ASN A 99 -5.51 5.77 11.60
CA ASN A 99 -5.64 6.93 10.72
C ASN A 99 -7.09 7.28 10.35
N ASN A 100 -8.06 6.57 10.91
CA ASN A 100 -9.48 6.67 10.57
C ASN A 100 -9.74 6.48 9.06
N LEU A 101 -9.08 5.50 8.45
CA LEU A 101 -9.18 5.18 7.03
C LEU A 101 -9.84 3.81 6.85
N LYS A 102 -10.72 3.73 5.84
CA LYS A 102 -11.33 2.47 5.41
C LYS A 102 -10.60 1.97 4.17
N CYS A 103 -9.49 1.27 4.37
CA CYS A 103 -8.81 0.55 3.30
C CYS A 103 -9.13 -0.94 3.43
N GLU A 104 -9.24 -1.63 2.30
CA GLU A 104 -9.29 -3.09 2.31
C GLU A 104 -7.88 -3.64 2.54
N VAL A 105 -7.75 -4.66 3.39
CA VAL A 105 -6.47 -5.36 3.64
C VAL A 105 -6.61 -6.80 3.21
N LEU A 106 -5.85 -7.18 2.18
CA LEU A 106 -5.93 -8.47 1.52
C LEU A 106 -4.55 -9.16 1.52
N GLY A 107 -4.50 -10.41 1.98
CA GLY A 107 -3.31 -11.24 1.82
C GLY A 107 -3.19 -11.69 0.36
N LEU A 108 -2.08 -11.34 -0.29
CA LEU A 108 -1.81 -11.61 -1.70
C LEU A 108 -0.33 -12.00 -1.86
N THR A 109 -0.08 -13.30 -1.88
CA THR A 109 1.26 -13.85 -2.13
C THR A 109 1.53 -13.89 -3.62
N TRP A 110 2.57 -13.16 -4.09
CA TRP A 110 2.88 -13.12 -5.52
C TRP A 110 3.24 -14.50 -6.07
N GLY A 111 2.78 -14.80 -7.29
CA GLY A 111 2.90 -16.13 -7.90
C GLY A 111 1.84 -17.14 -7.47
N VAL A 112 0.99 -16.80 -6.48
CA VAL A 112 -0.22 -17.56 -6.14
C VAL A 112 -1.42 -16.82 -6.69
N TRP A 113 -2.23 -17.50 -7.51
CA TRP A 113 -3.40 -16.89 -8.14
C TRP A 113 -4.69 -17.44 -7.56
N ASP A 114 -5.59 -16.55 -7.14
CA ASP A 114 -6.96 -16.89 -6.81
C ASP A 114 -7.93 -15.87 -7.45
N ALA A 115 -9.23 -16.15 -7.30
CA ALA A 115 -10.28 -15.33 -7.92
C ALA A 115 -10.32 -13.89 -7.39
N SER A 116 -9.80 -13.62 -6.19
CA SER A 116 -9.84 -12.28 -5.58
C SER A 116 -9.02 -11.27 -6.38
N ILE A 117 -7.88 -11.69 -6.96
CA ILE A 117 -7.01 -10.83 -7.76
C ILE A 117 -7.78 -10.21 -8.93
N PHE A 118 -8.65 -10.98 -9.58
CA PHE A 118 -9.43 -10.52 -10.72
C PHE A 118 -10.55 -9.54 -10.34
N SER A 119 -10.96 -9.52 -9.07
CA SER A 119 -11.97 -8.58 -8.58
C SER A 119 -11.40 -7.21 -8.17
N LEU A 120 -10.08 -7.06 -8.09
CA LEU A 120 -9.44 -5.81 -7.64
C LEU A 120 -9.58 -4.65 -8.63
N HIS A 121 -9.60 -4.95 -9.94
CA HIS A 121 -9.73 -3.98 -11.05
C HIS A 121 -9.00 -2.64 -10.81
N PRO A 122 -7.70 -2.66 -10.43
CA PRO A 122 -6.97 -1.44 -10.10
C PRO A 122 -6.81 -0.57 -11.33
N LYS A 123 -6.88 0.76 -11.15
CA LYS A 123 -6.44 1.72 -12.17
C LYS A 123 -4.99 2.16 -11.93
N ILE A 124 -4.54 2.06 -10.68
CA ILE A 124 -3.19 2.40 -10.28
C ILE A 124 -2.68 1.29 -9.37
N ILE A 125 -1.47 0.81 -9.66
CA ILE A 125 -0.75 -0.15 -8.82
C ILE A 125 0.44 0.59 -8.20
N LEU A 126 0.57 0.51 -6.88
CA LEU A 126 1.69 1.03 -6.11
C LEU A 126 2.58 -0.13 -5.63
N GLY A 127 3.88 0.14 -5.47
CA GLY A 127 4.83 -0.79 -4.87
C GLY A 127 6.12 -0.06 -4.52
N ALA A 128 6.41 0.09 -3.23
CA ALA A 128 7.63 0.72 -2.73
C ALA A 128 8.62 -0.35 -2.25
N ASP A 129 9.85 -0.30 -2.75
CA ASP A 129 10.91 -1.29 -2.48
C ASP A 129 10.59 -2.75 -2.80
N VAL A 130 9.63 -3.01 -3.68
CA VAL A 130 9.14 -4.37 -3.99
C VAL A 130 10.14 -5.29 -4.71
N LEU A 131 11.28 -4.77 -5.18
CA LEU A 131 12.27 -5.46 -6.01
C LEU A 131 13.63 -5.60 -5.32
N TYR A 132 13.64 -5.95 -4.04
CA TYR A 132 14.87 -6.11 -3.24
C TYR A 132 15.57 -7.48 -3.44
N ASP A 133 14.88 -8.48 -3.97
CA ASP A 133 15.41 -9.82 -4.26
C ASP A 133 15.21 -10.18 -5.75
N ALA A 134 16.17 -10.87 -6.35
CA ALA A 134 16.15 -11.27 -7.75
C ALA A 134 14.94 -12.17 -8.09
N ARG A 135 14.44 -12.94 -7.12
CA ARG A 135 13.20 -13.73 -7.27
C ARG A 135 11.95 -12.86 -7.39
N GLY A 136 11.97 -11.67 -6.78
CA GLY A 136 10.86 -10.71 -6.76
C GLY A 136 10.49 -10.21 -8.15
N LEU A 137 11.44 -10.09 -9.08
CA LEU A 137 11.16 -9.60 -10.43
C LEU A 137 10.21 -10.54 -11.21
N LYS A 138 10.46 -11.86 -11.12
CA LYS A 138 9.59 -12.84 -11.79
C LYS A 138 8.20 -12.86 -11.15
N LEU A 139 8.15 -12.88 -9.81
CA LEU A 139 6.89 -12.93 -9.08
C LEU A 139 6.06 -11.65 -9.28
N LEU A 140 6.71 -10.49 -9.41
CA LEU A 140 6.05 -9.24 -9.74
C LEU A 140 5.44 -9.30 -11.15
N TYR A 141 6.15 -9.84 -12.14
CA TYR A 141 5.58 -10.07 -13.46
C TYR A 141 4.34 -10.97 -13.38
N ASP A 142 4.42 -12.06 -12.63
CA ASP A 142 3.34 -13.04 -12.47
C ASP A 142 2.09 -12.43 -11.81
N ILE A 143 2.20 -11.34 -11.04
CA ILE A 143 1.04 -10.64 -10.45
C ILE A 143 0.56 -9.43 -11.27
N LEU A 144 1.44 -8.72 -11.97
CA LEU A 144 1.05 -7.57 -12.78
C LEU A 144 0.18 -7.97 -13.97
N VAL A 145 0.46 -9.10 -14.62
CA VAL A 145 -0.33 -9.59 -15.76
C VAL A 145 -1.81 -9.80 -15.41
N PRO A 146 -2.17 -10.57 -14.36
CA PRO A 146 -3.59 -10.76 -14.01
C PRO A 146 -4.25 -9.47 -13.51
N LEU A 147 -3.54 -8.59 -12.79
CA LEU A 147 -4.09 -7.30 -12.35
C LEU A 147 -4.40 -6.35 -13.51
N ILE A 148 -3.49 -6.25 -14.48
CA ILE A 148 -3.70 -5.46 -15.70
C ILE A 148 -4.83 -6.06 -16.53
N TYR A 149 -4.90 -7.39 -16.64
CA TYR A 149 -5.99 -8.06 -17.33
C TYR A 149 -7.34 -7.78 -16.64
N ALA A 150 -7.40 -7.82 -15.31
CA ALA A 150 -8.59 -7.48 -14.55
C ALA A 150 -9.06 -6.05 -14.88
N GLU A 151 -8.16 -5.06 -14.93
CA GLU A 151 -8.51 -3.68 -15.30
C GLU A 151 -9.25 -3.60 -16.66
N THR A 152 -8.82 -4.38 -17.66
CA THR A 152 -9.39 -4.34 -19.01
C THR A 152 -10.79 -4.94 -19.15
N LYS A 153 -11.29 -5.65 -18.13
CA LYS A 153 -12.57 -6.40 -18.17
C LYS A 153 -13.72 -5.74 -17.39
N ARG A 154 -13.66 -4.42 -17.18
CA ARG A 154 -14.72 -3.64 -16.53
C ARG A 154 -16.05 -3.66 -17.28
#